data_AF-A0A3B1DG99-F1
#
_entry.id   AF-A0A3B1DG99-F1
#
_cell.length_a   1.000
_cell.length_b   1.000
_cell.length_c   1.000
_cell.angle_alpha   90.00
_cell.angle_beta   90.00
_cell.angle_gamma   90.00
#
_symmetry.space_group_name_H-M   'P 1'
#
loop_
_entity.id
_entity.type
_entity.pdbx_description
1 polymer ?
#
loop_
_entity_poly.entity_id
_entity_poly.type
_entity_poly.pdbx_seq_one_letter_code
_entity_poly.pdbx_strand_id
1 'polypeptide(L)'
;MKSPPARARSLLAAAALAVAAYAVSTDDPTGPMLALVIGGAGVLLTSRLIGVAIPRLLIGLATLAVLLVTLARAASDGLDIHDFAQFVTWMMVIKVFDRRHPGDDAQLLSFSIFLAVASMLLSNGLVVALLSLLYLPCVAYAAMHLQLRLSHAKAQKLARRKAAEPARVPAIRTAAGVATGTALARTSLFALGMGFLFA
;
A
#
# COMPACT_ATOMS: atom_id res chain seq x y z
N MET A 1 22.41 16.05 12.86
CA MET A 1 21.25 15.91 11.95
C MET A 1 21.27 14.54 11.29
N LYS A 2 20.38 13.60 11.62
CA LYS A 2 20.24 12.35 10.85
C LYS A 2 19.13 12.55 9.84
N SER A 3 19.50 12.63 8.56
CA SER A 3 18.57 12.61 7.43
C SER A 3 17.54 11.49 7.59
N PRO A 4 16.26 11.69 7.20
CA PRO A 4 15.31 10.59 7.09
C PRO A 4 15.99 9.45 6.31
N PRO A 5 15.80 8.18 6.74
CA PRO A 5 16.51 7.08 6.11
C PRO A 5 16.26 7.17 4.60
N ALA A 6 17.33 7.14 3.80
CA ALA A 6 17.30 7.38 2.34
C ALA A 6 16.20 6.60 1.61
N ARG A 7 15.80 5.47 2.20
CA ARG A 7 14.78 4.51 1.77
C ARG A 7 13.34 5.04 1.80
N ALA A 8 13.02 5.96 2.71
CA ALA A 8 11.70 6.61 2.74
C ALA A 8 11.58 7.70 1.67
N ARG A 9 12.71 8.16 1.11
CA ARG A 9 12.74 9.24 0.11
C ARG A 9 12.40 8.73 -1.29
N SER A 10 12.84 7.52 -1.65
CA SER A 10 12.55 6.96 -2.98
C SER A 10 11.06 6.71 -3.20
N LEU A 11 10.37 6.19 -2.19
CA LEU A 11 8.93 5.95 -2.26
C LEU A 11 8.13 7.26 -2.36
N LEU A 12 8.53 8.28 -1.59
CA LEU A 12 7.93 9.61 -1.69
C LEU A 12 8.26 10.28 -3.04
N ALA A 13 9.45 10.07 -3.58
CA ALA A 13 9.82 10.58 -4.90
C ALA A 13 8.99 9.90 -6.01
N ALA A 14 8.78 8.58 -5.93
CA ALA A 14 7.92 7.86 -6.86
C ALA A 14 6.48 8.38 -6.78
N ALA A 15 5.94 8.55 -5.56
CA ALA A 15 4.62 9.13 -5.35
C ALA A 15 4.52 10.56 -5.93
N ALA A 16 5.50 11.42 -5.65
CA ALA A 16 5.52 12.79 -6.17
C ALA A 16 5.60 12.83 -7.70
N LEU A 17 6.41 11.96 -8.32
CA LEU A 17 6.48 11.83 -9.78
C LEU A 17 5.15 11.37 -10.38
N ALA A 18 4.46 10.44 -9.74
CA ALA A 18 3.13 10.00 -10.18
C ALA A 18 2.08 11.12 -10.11
N VAL A 19 2.06 11.91 -9.02
CA VAL A 19 1.16 13.09 -8.94
C VAL A 19 1.53 14.15 -9.96
N ALA A 20 2.83 14.39 -10.18
CA ALA A 20 3.29 15.34 -11.19
C ALA A 20 2.88 14.91 -12.61
N ALA A 21 2.99 13.62 -12.92
CA ALA A 21 2.51 13.07 -14.19
C ALA A 21 1.00 13.29 -14.36
N TYR A 22 0.22 13.03 -13.31
CA TYR A 22 -1.23 13.24 -13.33
C TYR A 22 -1.61 14.72 -13.46
N ALA A 23 -0.88 15.61 -12.77
CA ALA A 23 -1.11 17.05 -12.86
C ALA A 23 -0.89 17.61 -14.26
N VAL A 24 0.05 17.02 -15.01
CA VAL A 24 0.33 17.41 -16.40
C VAL A 24 -0.62 16.74 -17.39
N SER A 25 -1.18 15.57 -17.06
CA SER A 25 -2.10 14.85 -17.95
C SER A 25 -3.54 15.37 -17.92
N THR A 26 -3.90 16.21 -16.96
CA THR A 26 -5.28 16.66 -16.73
C THR A 26 -5.52 18.12 -17.16
N ASP A 27 -6.73 18.41 -17.62
CA ASP A 27 -7.12 19.77 -18.03
C ASP A 27 -7.26 20.73 -16.84
N ASP A 28 -7.74 20.23 -15.68
CA ASP A 28 -7.75 20.96 -14.41
C ASP A 28 -6.63 20.49 -13.46
N PRO A 29 -5.45 21.15 -13.45
CA PRO A 29 -4.32 20.76 -12.62
C PRO A 29 -4.45 21.19 -11.15
N THR A 30 -5.51 21.92 -10.77
CA THR A 30 -5.61 22.54 -9.42
C THR A 30 -5.60 21.49 -8.31
N GLY A 31 -6.40 20.43 -8.45
CA GLY A 31 -6.46 19.31 -7.51
C GLY A 31 -5.11 18.63 -7.26
N PRO A 32 -4.42 18.09 -8.29
CA PRO A 32 -3.14 17.43 -8.10
C PRO A 32 -2.00 18.39 -7.68
N MET A 33 -2.05 19.66 -8.07
CA MET A 33 -1.10 20.66 -7.55
C MET A 33 -1.29 20.90 -6.05
N LEU A 34 -2.52 21.02 -5.59
CA LEU A 34 -2.83 21.08 -4.14
C LEU A 34 -2.36 19.80 -3.43
N ALA A 35 -2.55 18.64 -4.05
CA ALA A 35 -2.08 17.38 -3.50
C ALA A 35 -0.55 17.33 -3.33
N LEU A 36 0.22 17.89 -4.27
CA LEU A 36 1.68 18.02 -4.14
C LEU A 36 2.06 18.93 -2.97
N VAL A 37 1.41 20.08 -2.85
CA VAL A 37 1.68 21.06 -1.77
C VAL A 37 1.32 20.47 -0.41
N ILE A 38 0.11 19.93 -0.28
CA ILE A 38 -0.40 19.35 0.98
C ILE A 38 0.39 18.08 1.33
N GLY A 39 0.69 17.22 0.35
CA GLY A 39 1.51 16.03 0.55
C GLY A 39 2.94 16.38 0.97
N GLY A 40 3.56 17.38 0.33
CA GLY A 40 4.87 17.92 0.71
C GLY A 40 4.88 18.48 2.13
N ALA A 41 3.88 19.30 2.47
CA ALA A 41 3.67 19.79 3.84
C ALA A 41 3.47 18.63 4.82
N GLY A 42 2.72 17.60 4.43
CA GLY A 42 2.51 16.39 5.22
C GLY A 42 3.79 15.63 5.49
N VAL A 43 4.70 15.52 4.52
CA VAL A 43 6.04 14.92 4.72
C VAL A 43 6.85 15.74 5.73
N LEU A 44 6.78 17.07 5.67
CA LEU A 44 7.48 17.94 6.61
C LEU A 44 6.87 17.86 8.03
N LEU A 45 5.55 17.91 8.15
CA LEU A 45 4.81 17.86 9.42
C LEU A 45 4.91 16.50 10.12
N THR A 46 4.83 15.40 9.36
CA THR A 46 4.99 14.03 9.88
C THR A 46 6.46 13.63 10.04
N SER A 47 7.40 14.49 9.63
CA SER A 47 8.82 14.24 9.88
C SER A 47 9.11 14.23 11.38
N ARG A 48 10.18 13.53 11.77
CA ARG A 48 10.64 13.46 13.17
C ARG A 48 10.98 14.83 13.79
N LEU A 49 11.01 15.91 13.00
CA LEU A 49 11.28 17.26 13.47
C LEU A 49 10.08 17.86 14.21
N ILE A 50 8.86 17.61 13.72
CA ILE A 50 7.64 18.22 14.24
C ILE A 50 6.82 17.17 15.02
N GLY A 51 6.80 15.92 14.56
CA GLY A 51 6.22 14.80 15.33
C GLY A 51 4.71 14.89 15.57
N VAL A 52 3.99 15.72 14.81
CA VAL A 52 2.54 15.87 14.95
C VAL A 52 1.87 14.62 14.37
N ALA A 53 1.25 13.85 15.26
CA ALA A 53 0.46 12.69 14.88
C ALA A 53 -1.00 13.11 14.75
N ILE A 54 -1.55 13.00 13.54
CA ILE A 54 -2.97 13.24 13.31
C ILE A 54 -3.78 12.10 13.96
N PRO A 55 -4.85 12.42 14.71
CA PRO A 55 -5.76 11.42 15.27
C PRO A 55 -6.27 10.47 14.18
N ARG A 56 -6.24 9.17 14.46
CA ARG A 56 -6.65 8.13 13.50
C ARG A 56 -8.09 8.30 13.01
N LEU A 57 -8.95 8.88 13.85
CA LEU A 57 -10.33 9.25 13.49
C LEU A 57 -10.37 10.25 12.34
N LEU A 58 -9.51 11.27 12.34
CA LEU A 58 -9.50 12.29 11.28
C LEU A 58 -9.06 11.69 9.93
N ILE A 59 -8.10 10.76 9.95
CA ILE A 59 -7.66 10.05 8.74
C ILE A 59 -8.80 9.18 8.18
N GLY A 60 -9.52 8.47 9.07
CA GLY A 60 -10.69 7.68 8.69
C GLY A 60 -11.82 8.53 8.12
N LEU A 61 -12.13 9.67 8.74
CA LEU A 61 -13.12 10.62 8.25
C LEU A 61 -12.71 11.25 6.91
N ALA A 62 -11.44 11.63 6.75
CA ALA A 62 -10.94 12.14 5.48
C ALA A 62 -11.04 11.09 4.36
N THR A 63 -10.68 9.84 4.66
CA THR A 63 -10.81 8.72 3.72
C THR A 63 -12.26 8.50 3.31
N LEU A 64 -13.18 8.50 4.29
CA LEU A 64 -14.61 8.35 4.05
C LEU A 64 -15.16 9.53 3.24
N ALA A 65 -14.76 10.76 3.54
CA ALA A 65 -15.19 11.94 2.81
C ALA A 65 -14.76 11.89 1.35
N VAL A 66 -13.50 11.55 1.07
CA VAL A 66 -13.00 11.36 -0.30
C VAL A 66 -13.78 10.28 -1.03
N LEU A 67 -14.02 9.13 -0.38
CA LEU A 67 -14.81 8.05 -0.96
C LEU A 67 -16.25 8.48 -1.29
N LEU A 68 -16.93 9.18 -0.37
CA LEU A 68 -18.30 9.63 -0.56
C LEU A 68 -18.41 10.65 -1.69
N VAL A 69 -17.45 11.59 -1.79
CA VAL A 69 -17.42 12.57 -2.88
C VAL A 69 -17.21 11.89 -4.22
N THR A 70 -16.25 10.97 -4.32
CA THR A 70 -16.02 10.22 -5.56
C THR A 70 -17.23 9.37 -5.94
N LEU A 71 -17.87 8.70 -4.97
CA LEU A 71 -19.05 7.88 -5.25
C LEU A 71 -20.25 8.72 -5.67
N ALA A 72 -20.43 9.90 -5.08
CA ALA A 72 -21.50 10.82 -5.46
C ALA A 72 -21.35 11.30 -6.91
N ARG A 73 -20.11 11.64 -7.32
CA ARG A 73 -19.81 12.00 -8.72
C ARG A 73 -19.99 10.83 -9.67
N ALA A 74 -19.48 9.66 -9.28
CA ALA A 74 -19.63 8.45 -10.08
C ALA A 74 -21.10 8.05 -10.28
N ALA A 75 -21.97 8.37 -9.32
CA ALA A 75 -23.41 8.12 -9.41
C ALA A 75 -24.15 9.14 -10.29
N SER A 76 -23.67 10.39 -10.39
CA SER A 76 -24.30 11.42 -11.22
C SER A 76 -23.87 11.32 -12.69
N ASP A 77 -22.58 11.21 -12.93
CA ASP A 77 -21.99 11.40 -14.27
C ASP A 77 -21.32 10.14 -14.83
N GLY A 78 -21.31 9.06 -14.05
CA GLY A 78 -20.54 7.84 -14.33
C GLY A 78 -19.12 7.94 -13.76
N LEU A 79 -18.41 6.80 -13.71
CA LEU A 79 -17.03 6.76 -13.23
C LEU A 79 -16.06 6.89 -14.41
N ASP A 80 -15.40 8.04 -14.53
CA ASP A 80 -14.33 8.24 -15.49
C ASP A 80 -12.93 8.00 -14.87
N ILE A 81 -11.93 7.81 -15.74
CA ILE A 81 -10.52 7.67 -15.38
C ILE A 81 -10.04 8.91 -14.60
N HIS A 82 -10.53 10.10 -14.96
CA HIS A 82 -10.19 11.33 -14.25
C HIS A 82 -10.64 11.29 -12.77
N ASP A 83 -11.88 10.88 -12.49
CA ASP A 83 -12.40 10.77 -11.12
C ASP A 83 -11.64 9.71 -10.31
N PHE A 84 -11.31 8.59 -10.94
CA PHE A 84 -10.51 7.55 -10.31
C PHE A 84 -9.10 8.07 -9.97
N ALA A 85 -8.44 8.76 -10.90
CA ALA A 85 -7.11 9.34 -10.67
C ALA A 85 -7.14 10.40 -9.56
N GLN A 86 -8.18 11.22 -9.51
CA GLN A 86 -8.38 12.21 -8.45
C GLN A 86 -8.58 11.53 -7.09
N PHE A 87 -9.40 10.48 -7.03
CA PHE A 87 -9.59 9.67 -5.83
C PHE A 87 -8.26 9.08 -5.33
N VAL A 88 -7.49 8.43 -6.21
CA VAL A 88 -6.18 7.84 -5.87
C VAL A 88 -5.22 8.91 -5.38
N THR A 89 -5.19 10.09 -6.01
CA THR A 89 -4.35 11.22 -5.61
C THR A 89 -4.65 11.66 -4.18
N TRP A 90 -5.91 11.86 -3.82
CA TRP A 90 -6.31 12.25 -2.47
C TRP A 90 -6.06 11.16 -1.44
N MET A 91 -6.31 9.89 -1.79
CA MET A 91 -5.94 8.76 -0.95
C MET A 91 -4.44 8.72 -0.65
N MET A 92 -3.62 9.07 -1.63
CA MET A 92 -2.18 9.14 -1.49
C MET A 92 -1.76 10.24 -0.51
N VAL A 93 -2.37 11.43 -0.61
CA VAL A 93 -2.16 12.55 0.33
C VAL A 93 -2.53 12.14 1.75
N ILE A 94 -3.72 11.58 1.94
CA ILE A 94 -4.19 11.12 3.25
C ILE A 94 -3.22 10.10 3.84
N LYS A 95 -2.70 9.17 3.02
CA LYS A 95 -1.74 8.17 3.48
C LYS A 95 -0.38 8.75 3.90
N VAL A 96 0.04 9.87 3.33
CA VAL A 96 1.26 10.57 3.78
C VAL A 96 1.13 11.05 5.24
N PHE A 97 -0.09 11.37 5.68
CA PHE A 97 -0.39 11.81 7.04
C PHE A 97 -0.59 10.66 8.04
N ASP A 98 -0.71 9.42 7.57
CA ASP A 98 -0.90 8.25 8.44
C ASP A 98 0.41 7.80 9.08
N ARG A 99 0.31 7.21 10.28
CA ARG A 99 1.48 6.69 11.02
C ARG A 99 2.03 5.47 10.28
N ARG A 100 3.14 5.66 9.54
CA ARG A 100 3.82 4.69 8.67
C ARG A 100 4.05 3.31 9.32
N HIS A 101 3.05 2.42 9.21
CA HIS A 101 3.23 0.99 9.42
C HIS A 101 3.80 0.38 8.11
N PRO A 102 4.55 -0.73 8.16
CA PRO A 102 5.11 -1.34 6.94
C PRO A 102 4.08 -1.70 5.85
N GLY A 103 2.80 -1.85 6.20
CA GLY A 103 1.72 -2.07 5.23
C GLY A 103 1.30 -0.80 4.49
N ASP A 104 1.46 0.37 5.09
CA ASP A 104 1.07 1.65 4.49
C ASP A 104 2.02 2.03 3.34
N ASP A 105 3.31 1.67 3.46
CA ASP A 105 4.30 1.89 2.40
C ASP A 105 3.94 1.09 1.12
N ALA A 106 3.43 -0.14 1.28
CA ALA A 106 3.00 -0.95 0.14
C ALA A 106 1.77 -0.32 -0.55
N GLN A 107 0.82 0.17 0.24
CA GLN A 107 -0.37 0.83 -0.27
C GLN A 107 -0.04 2.14 -1.00
N LEU A 108 0.88 2.94 -0.46
CA LEU A 108 1.36 4.17 -1.08
C LEU A 108 2.07 3.90 -2.43
N LEU A 109 2.86 2.81 -2.50
CA LEU A 109 3.46 2.36 -3.76
C LEU A 109 2.40 1.88 -4.78
N SER A 110 1.38 1.15 -4.32
CA SER A 110 0.28 0.74 -5.19
C SER A 110 -0.49 1.93 -5.76
N PHE A 111 -0.78 2.94 -4.92
CA PHE A 111 -1.43 4.16 -5.37
C PHE A 111 -0.58 4.94 -6.38
N SER A 112 0.73 5.04 -6.18
CA SER A 112 1.59 5.71 -7.16
C SER A 112 1.60 4.99 -8.51
N ILE A 113 1.58 3.64 -8.50
CA ILE A 113 1.53 2.84 -9.74
C ILE A 113 0.20 3.08 -10.46
N PHE A 114 -0.93 2.99 -9.75
CA PHE A 114 -2.24 3.24 -10.35
C PHE A 114 -2.35 4.65 -10.93
N LEU A 115 -1.83 5.65 -10.22
CA LEU A 115 -1.87 7.03 -10.67
C LEU A 115 -0.98 7.27 -11.90
N ALA A 116 0.21 6.66 -11.94
CA ALA A 116 1.09 6.74 -13.11
C ALA A 116 0.42 6.13 -14.35
N VAL A 117 -0.21 4.96 -14.21
CA VAL A 117 -0.96 4.31 -15.30
C VAL A 117 -2.14 5.19 -15.73
N ALA A 118 -2.91 5.74 -14.78
CA ALA A 118 -4.01 6.65 -15.10
C ALA A 118 -3.54 7.88 -15.88
N SER A 119 -2.39 8.44 -15.51
CA SER A 119 -1.78 9.58 -16.21
C SER A 119 -1.45 9.27 -17.67
N MET A 120 -0.91 8.06 -17.93
CA MET A 120 -0.62 7.59 -19.30
C MET A 120 -1.89 7.35 -20.11
N LEU A 121 -3.00 6.98 -19.47
CA LEU A 121 -4.29 6.79 -20.14
C LEU A 121 -4.98 8.12 -20.46
N LEU A 122 -4.81 9.12 -19.60
CA LEU A 122 -5.39 10.46 -19.76
C LEU A 122 -4.72 11.27 -20.88
N SER A 123 -3.40 11.13 -21.06
CA SER A 123 -2.66 11.94 -22.04
C SER A 123 -1.45 11.24 -22.63
N ASN A 124 -1.27 11.42 -23.94
CA ASN A 124 -0.12 10.97 -24.71
C ASN A 124 0.95 12.07 -24.91
N GLY A 125 0.91 13.13 -24.11
CA GLY A 125 1.83 14.26 -24.22
C GLY A 125 3.30 13.89 -23.94
N LEU A 126 4.23 14.56 -24.61
CA LEU A 126 5.68 14.33 -24.46
C LEU A 126 6.14 14.42 -22.99
N VAL A 127 5.61 15.40 -22.24
CA VAL A 127 5.98 15.59 -20.83
C VAL A 127 5.52 14.41 -19.97
N VAL A 128 4.32 13.88 -20.21
CA VAL A 128 3.80 12.69 -19.51
C VAL A 128 4.67 11.48 -19.81
N ALA A 129 5.09 11.31 -21.06
CA ALA A 129 6.01 10.23 -21.46
C ALA A 129 7.38 10.34 -20.77
N LEU A 130 7.95 11.55 -20.69
CA LEU A 130 9.22 11.79 -19.99
C LEU A 130 9.11 11.53 -18.48
N LEU A 131 8.05 12.01 -17.84
CA LEU A 131 7.79 11.75 -16.42
C LEU A 131 7.59 10.26 -16.16
N SER A 132 6.90 9.55 -17.06
CA SER A 132 6.70 8.10 -17.00
C SER A 132 8.01 7.33 -17.15
N LEU A 133 8.89 7.74 -18.06
CA LEU A 133 10.20 7.15 -18.25
C LEU A 133 11.08 7.30 -17.00
N LEU A 134 11.00 8.47 -16.33
CA LEU A 134 11.70 8.72 -15.06
C LEU A 134 11.05 7.98 -13.87
N TYR A 135 9.73 7.81 -13.90
CA TYR A 135 8.98 7.11 -12.86
C TYR A 135 9.37 5.62 -12.78
N LEU A 136 9.61 4.97 -13.91
CA LEU A 136 9.91 3.54 -13.98
C LEU A 136 11.14 3.09 -13.13
N PRO A 137 12.34 3.68 -13.27
CA PRO A 137 13.46 3.34 -12.40
C PRO A 137 13.21 3.75 -10.94
N CYS A 138 12.45 4.82 -10.69
CA CYS A 138 12.12 5.28 -9.35
C CYS A 138 11.23 4.27 -8.61
N VAL A 139 10.17 3.79 -9.26
CA VAL A 139 9.24 2.81 -8.68
C VAL A 139 9.91 1.45 -8.51
N ALA A 140 10.75 1.02 -9.46
CA ALA A 140 11.52 -0.22 -9.33
C ALA A 140 12.45 -0.18 -8.09
N TYR A 141 13.17 0.93 -7.92
CA TYR A 141 14.02 1.14 -6.75
C TYR A 141 13.21 1.19 -5.44
N ALA A 142 12.07 1.88 -5.42
CA ALA A 142 11.18 1.92 -4.26
C ALA A 142 10.63 0.53 -3.90
N ALA A 143 10.21 -0.25 -4.90
CA ALA A 143 9.71 -1.61 -4.74
C ALA A 143 10.77 -2.55 -4.16
N MET A 144 12.01 -2.50 -4.67
CA MET A 144 13.12 -3.29 -4.14
C MET A 144 13.39 -2.98 -2.66
N HIS A 145 13.41 -1.71 -2.27
CA HIS A 145 13.57 -1.31 -0.87
C HIS A 145 12.44 -1.81 0.02
N LEU A 146 11.20 -1.76 -0.48
CA LEU A 146 10.04 -2.27 0.24
C LEU A 146 10.14 -3.79 0.45
N GLN A 147 10.47 -4.55 -0.60
CA GLN A 147 10.64 -6.01 -0.51
C GLN A 147 11.73 -6.40 0.49
N LEU A 148 12.89 -5.73 0.45
CA LEU A 148 13.96 -5.96 1.43
C LEU A 148 13.49 -5.71 2.87
N ARG A 149 12.65 -4.70 3.11
CA ARG A 149 12.10 -4.43 4.45
C ARG A 149 11.15 -5.52 4.92
N LEU A 150 10.23 -5.93 4.05
CA LEU A 150 9.26 -6.99 4.37
C LEU A 150 10.00 -8.31 4.68
N SER A 151 11.04 -8.63 3.92
CA SER A 151 11.89 -9.80 4.14
C SER A 151 12.62 -9.75 5.49
N HIS A 152 13.26 -8.63 5.83
CA HIS A 152 13.93 -8.48 7.13
C HIS A 152 12.94 -8.56 8.30
N ALA A 153 11.77 -7.90 8.20
CA ALA A 153 10.75 -7.95 9.23
C ALA A 153 10.22 -9.37 9.43
N LYS A 154 10.04 -10.14 8.34
CA LYS A 154 9.64 -11.55 8.39
C LYS A 154 10.72 -12.42 9.04
N ALA A 155 11.98 -12.26 8.65
CA ALA A 155 13.11 -12.98 9.23
C ALA A 155 13.24 -12.74 10.74
N GLN A 156 13.10 -11.48 11.18
CA GLN A 156 13.13 -11.13 12.61
C GLN A 156 11.96 -11.74 13.39
N LYS A 157 10.74 -11.73 12.83
CA LYS A 157 9.57 -12.37 13.45
C LYS A 157 9.78 -13.88 13.61
N LEU A 158 10.35 -14.56 12.60
CA LEU A 158 10.67 -15.98 12.66
C LEU A 158 11.75 -16.28 13.71
N ALA A 159 12.81 -15.49 13.78
CA ALA A 159 13.85 -15.62 14.79
C ALA A 159 13.30 -15.44 16.22
N ARG A 160 12.44 -14.44 16.44
CA ARG A 160 11.77 -14.22 17.73
C ARG A 160 10.85 -15.38 18.11
N ARG A 161 10.09 -15.91 17.14
CA ARG A 161 9.22 -17.08 17.38
C ARG A 161 10.02 -18.31 17.79
N LYS A 162 11.17 -18.56 17.11
CA LYS A 162 12.07 -19.67 17.44
C LYS A 162 12.72 -19.51 18.82
N ALA A 163 13.06 -18.29 19.22
CA ALA A 163 13.62 -18.01 20.54
C ALA A 163 12.59 -18.06 21.67
N ALA A 164 11.32 -17.75 21.37
CA ALA A 164 10.21 -17.80 22.32
C ALA A 164 9.57 -19.19 22.45
N GLU A 165 9.93 -20.15 21.58
CA GLU A 165 9.53 -21.53 21.74
C GLU A 165 10.31 -22.11 22.93
N PRO A 166 9.65 -22.37 24.09
CA PRO A 166 10.34 -22.96 25.22
C PRO A 166 10.91 -24.30 24.75
N ALA A 167 12.11 -24.64 25.22
CA ALA A 167 12.75 -25.92 24.94
C ALA A 167 11.78 -27.04 25.30
N ARG A 168 10.99 -27.48 24.33
CA ARG A 168 10.20 -28.70 24.44
C ARG A 168 11.25 -29.79 24.46
N VAL A 169 11.61 -30.22 25.67
CA VAL A 169 12.26 -31.50 25.91
C VAL A 169 11.49 -32.48 25.02
N PRO A 170 12.15 -33.14 24.04
CA PRO A 170 11.49 -34.17 23.27
C PRO A 170 11.13 -35.25 24.29
N ALA A 171 9.88 -35.22 24.77
CA ALA A 171 9.30 -36.35 25.45
C ALA A 171 9.29 -37.45 24.39
N ILE A 172 10.28 -38.34 24.48
CA ILE A 172 10.29 -39.63 23.79
C ILE A 172 9.07 -40.38 24.34
N ARG A 173 7.89 -40.06 23.80
CA ARG A 173 6.69 -40.86 23.95
C ARG A 173 6.74 -41.89 22.84
N THR A 174 7.32 -43.03 23.18
CA THR A 174 6.94 -44.33 22.64
C THR A 174 5.44 -44.51 22.85
N ALA A 175 4.64 -43.99 21.91
CA ALA A 175 3.23 -44.29 21.75
C ALA A 175 2.89 -44.13 20.26
N ALA A 176 3.65 -44.88 19.45
CA ALA A 176 3.18 -45.33 18.16
C ALA A 176 1.85 -46.08 18.36
N GLY A 177 0.80 -45.73 17.61
CA GLY A 177 -0.28 -46.68 17.39
C GLY A 177 -1.66 -46.13 17.06
N VAL A 178 -2.21 -45.17 17.81
CA VAL A 178 -3.70 -45.10 17.88
C VAL A 178 -4.33 -43.80 17.37
N ALA A 179 -3.61 -42.67 17.32
CA ALA A 179 -4.25 -41.37 17.03
C ALA A 179 -4.28 -40.98 15.54
N THR A 180 -3.54 -41.66 14.66
CA THR A 180 -3.42 -41.25 13.24
C THR A 180 -4.61 -41.68 12.38
N GLY A 181 -5.43 -42.63 12.83
CA GLY A 181 -6.58 -43.13 12.06
C GLY A 181 -7.78 -42.19 12.03
N THR A 182 -8.02 -41.43 13.10
CA THR A 182 -9.22 -40.58 13.22
C THR A 182 -9.08 -39.23 12.53
N ALA A 183 -7.85 -38.71 12.39
CA ALA A 183 -7.59 -37.47 11.67
C ALA A 183 -7.74 -37.61 10.15
N LEU A 184 -7.30 -38.74 9.58
CA LEU A 184 -7.43 -39.01 8.15
C LEU A 184 -8.88 -39.23 7.71
N ALA A 185 -9.67 -39.96 8.50
CA ALA A 185 -11.10 -40.19 8.21
C ALA A 185 -11.92 -38.89 8.22
N ARG A 186 -11.52 -37.91 9.04
CA ARG A 186 -12.21 -36.62 9.13
C ARG A 186 -11.91 -35.69 7.96
N THR A 187 -10.72 -35.79 7.36
CA THR A 187 -10.35 -35.02 6.16
C THR A 187 -10.95 -35.59 4.87
N SER A 188 -11.11 -36.91 4.75
CA SER A 188 -11.73 -37.52 3.56
C SER A 188 -13.24 -37.30 3.48
N LEU A 189 -13.95 -37.26 4.62
CA LEU A 189 -15.38 -36.92 4.64
C LEU A 189 -15.65 -35.47 4.23
N PHE A 190 -14.76 -34.53 4.57
CA PHE A 190 -14.90 -33.12 4.21
C PHE A 190 -14.62 -32.87 2.72
N ALA A 191 -13.69 -33.63 2.12
CA ALA A 191 -13.38 -33.56 0.70
C ALA A 191 -14.51 -34.11 -0.18
N LEU A 192 -15.21 -35.16 0.26
CA LEU A 192 -16.36 -35.72 -0.47
C LEU A 192 -17.62 -34.84 -0.37
N GLY A 193 -17.84 -34.16 0.76
CA GLY A 193 -18.98 -33.24 0.93
C GLY A 193 -18.89 -31.96 0.08
N MET A 194 -17.68 -31.42 -0.09
CA MET A 194 -17.47 -30.20 -0.91
C MET A 194 -17.52 -30.46 -2.43
N GLY A 195 -17.29 -31.70 -2.87
CA GLY A 195 -17.36 -32.08 -4.29
C GLY A 195 -18.78 -32.13 -4.85
N PHE A 196 -19.80 -32.31 -4.00
CA PHE A 196 -21.20 -32.39 -4.43
C PHE A 196 -21.94 -31.04 -4.46
N LEU A 197 -21.32 -29.97 -3.96
CA LEU A 197 -21.90 -28.63 -3.93
C LEU A 197 -21.48 -27.75 -5.13
N PHE A 198 -20.64 -28.28 -6.02
CA PHE A 198 -20.10 -27.57 -7.19
C PHE A 198 -20.23 -28.35 -8.51
N ALA A 199 -21.09 -29.37 -8.57
CA ALA A 199 -21.54 -30.03 -9.79
C ALA A 199 -23.05 -29.84 -9.93
#